data_AF-H0JQM5-F1
#
_entry.id   AF-H0JQM5-F1
#
_cell.length_a   1.000
_cell.length_b   1.000
_cell.length_c   1.000
_cell.angle_alpha   90.00
_cell.angle_beta   90.00
_cell.angle_gamma   90.00
#
_symmetry.space_group_name_H-M   'P 1'
#
loop_
_entity.id
_entity.type
_entity.pdbx_description
1 polymer ?
#
loop_
_entity_poly.entity_id
_entity_poly.type
_entity_poly.pdbx_seq_one_letter_code
_entity_poly.pdbx_strand_id
1 'polypeptide(L)'
;MPSWILYALAAVGSFTAGTVLAAPSVDTYPLDTGFGFGAVETSGITASATGALVAASIALWLRHRVGALGAVVAGAALVAVVALPGAWRFDMYVSAVGAGLVLGALVVCCARTAGTRLPAVMTGGVVAALLTAEPVAEYREFAASSSGSAVYLEVSAQPANTVWTVLSVTVIAVATAALVMRAGAPDSVDERRWDVRETVVGIGLPLVAVVLYRSLHSAVWSPDASPGGNGRWLWGIVAVPLVIGAALWLRERSGAVLLAAFAVAVAAGTAPSWIPGGWFLPAVMVVLAAVGAWLGRRAPRPTAGVGVLAFVTITAIFTRAPWDNVHLLATFFVLPVAAAYTISAALPSTSAVTAASFSLPAVMALPLLTRFGWTAYTPLTDSPSGWTPDSWTVLTTGVSAAGVLAAGAAMWWIGRRSEVL
;
A
#
# COMPACT_ATOMS: atom_id res chain seq x y z
N MET A 1 15.17 3.03 -26.79
CA MET A 1 14.81 3.79 -25.57
C MET A 1 16.02 3.86 -24.65
N PRO A 2 16.41 5.05 -24.18
CA PRO A 2 17.40 5.19 -23.12
C PRO A 2 16.93 4.44 -21.87
N SER A 3 17.80 3.61 -21.28
CA SER A 3 17.46 2.81 -20.10
C SER A 3 17.04 3.67 -18.91
N TRP A 4 17.60 4.86 -18.75
CA TRP A 4 17.32 5.78 -17.65
C TRP A 4 15.87 6.30 -17.62
N ILE A 5 15.22 6.47 -18.78
CA ILE A 5 13.81 6.96 -18.85
C ILE A 5 12.86 5.94 -18.24
N LEU A 6 13.08 4.64 -18.51
CA LEU A 6 12.27 3.58 -17.91
C LEU A 6 12.50 3.46 -16.41
N TYR A 7 13.73 3.69 -15.93
CA TYR A 7 14.01 3.72 -14.50
C TYR A 7 13.35 4.92 -13.81
N ALA A 8 13.42 6.10 -14.40
CA ALA A 8 12.76 7.30 -13.89
C ALA A 8 11.23 7.10 -13.86
N LEU A 9 10.67 6.55 -14.94
CA LEU A 9 9.24 6.27 -15.04
C LEU A 9 8.79 5.22 -14.01
N ALA A 10 9.57 4.15 -13.84
CA ALA A 10 9.29 3.11 -12.86
C ALA A 10 9.37 3.67 -11.42
N ALA A 11 10.40 4.47 -11.11
CA ALA A 11 10.58 5.03 -9.78
C ALA A 11 9.49 6.05 -9.44
N VAL A 12 9.36 7.10 -10.27
CA VAL A 12 8.42 8.20 -10.01
C VAL A 12 6.99 7.71 -10.16
N GLY A 13 6.66 6.95 -11.21
CA GLY A 13 5.30 6.49 -11.44
C GLY A 13 4.80 5.49 -10.39
N SER A 14 5.66 4.59 -9.91
CA SER A 14 5.29 3.67 -8.82
C SER A 14 5.17 4.39 -7.48
N PHE A 15 6.02 5.40 -7.23
CA PHE A 15 5.90 6.27 -6.07
C PHE A 15 4.59 7.07 -6.12
N THR A 16 4.26 7.72 -7.23
CA THR A 16 3.00 8.45 -7.43
C THR A 16 1.80 7.56 -7.17
N ALA A 17 1.75 6.38 -7.81
CA ALA A 17 0.63 5.46 -7.63
C ALA A 17 0.52 4.97 -6.17
N GLY A 18 1.64 4.63 -5.53
CA GLY A 18 1.67 4.23 -4.13
C GLY A 18 1.19 5.35 -3.19
N THR A 19 1.62 6.59 -3.42
CA THR A 19 1.30 7.72 -2.53
C THR A 19 -0.19 8.06 -2.59
N VAL A 20 -0.81 7.95 -3.77
CA VAL A 20 -2.24 8.21 -3.95
C VAL A 20 -3.07 7.06 -3.38
N LEU A 21 -2.67 5.80 -3.59
CA LEU A 21 -3.41 4.65 -3.06
C LEU A 21 -3.34 4.56 -1.53
N ALA A 22 -2.23 4.97 -0.92
CA ALA A 22 -2.04 4.97 0.54
C ALA A 22 -2.34 6.32 1.20
N ALA A 23 -2.84 7.31 0.45
CA ALA A 23 -3.19 8.58 1.04
C ALA A 23 -4.35 8.41 2.03
N PRO A 24 -4.27 9.03 3.23
CA PRO A 24 -5.37 9.00 4.17
C PRO A 24 -6.60 9.67 3.55
N SER A 25 -7.78 9.07 3.74
CA SER A 25 -9.05 9.73 3.41
C SER A 25 -9.32 10.81 4.45
N VAL A 26 -9.48 12.04 4.00
CA VAL A 26 -10.06 13.11 4.83
C VAL A 26 -11.57 12.91 4.79
N ASP A 27 -12.23 12.79 5.94
CA ASP A 27 -13.69 12.80 6.06
C ASP A 27 -14.22 14.21 5.74
N THR A 28 -14.14 14.61 4.47
CA THR A 28 -14.54 15.96 4.02
C THR A 28 -16.07 16.12 4.00
N TYR A 29 -16.82 15.02 4.03
CA TYR A 29 -18.27 15.02 3.98
C TYR A 29 -18.87 14.09 5.03
N PRO A 30 -19.44 14.61 6.14
CA PRO A 30 -20.26 13.83 7.05
C PRO A 30 -21.61 13.57 6.37
N LEU A 31 -21.69 12.56 5.50
CA LEU A 31 -22.93 12.14 4.86
C LEU A 31 -23.39 10.83 5.49
N ASP A 32 -24.15 10.94 6.58
CA ASP A 32 -25.10 9.90 6.96
C ASP A 32 -26.43 10.17 6.25
N THR A 33 -26.41 10.15 4.90
CA THR A 33 -27.64 10.27 4.12
C THR A 33 -28.26 8.88 4.12
N GLY A 34 -29.27 8.64 4.96
CA GLY A 34 -29.93 7.35 5.24
C GLY A 34 -30.57 6.58 4.07
N PHE A 35 -30.07 6.73 2.84
CA PHE A 35 -30.49 6.03 1.63
C PHE A 35 -29.31 5.56 0.73
N GLY A 36 -28.16 5.21 1.31
CA GLY A 36 -26.99 4.70 0.57
C GLY A 36 -26.07 3.78 1.40
N PHE A 37 -24.97 3.28 0.83
CA PHE A 37 -23.99 2.45 1.55
C PHE A 37 -23.06 3.28 2.47
N GLY A 38 -23.45 4.52 2.81
CA GLY A 38 -22.89 5.37 3.87
C GLY A 38 -21.37 5.42 3.91
N ALA A 39 -20.78 4.88 4.98
CA ALA A 39 -19.34 4.87 5.22
C ALA A 39 -18.50 4.15 4.16
N VAL A 40 -19.07 3.22 3.39
CA VAL A 40 -18.36 2.53 2.30
C VAL A 40 -18.17 3.46 1.11
N GLU A 41 -19.08 4.42 0.91
CA GLU A 41 -19.03 5.35 -0.23
C GLU A 41 -17.99 6.45 -0.05
N THR A 42 -17.53 6.73 1.16
CA THR A 42 -16.54 7.80 1.45
C THR A 42 -15.21 7.27 1.99
N SER A 43 -15.06 5.96 2.19
CA SER A 43 -13.85 5.40 2.78
C SER A 43 -12.64 5.37 1.84
N GLY A 44 -11.44 5.61 2.40
CA GLY A 44 -10.21 5.43 1.62
C GLY A 44 -9.90 4.01 1.16
N ILE A 45 -10.48 3.01 1.83
CA ILE A 45 -10.29 1.60 1.50
C ILE A 45 -11.01 1.22 0.22
N THR A 46 -12.24 1.70 0.06
CA THR A 46 -13.01 1.41 -1.15
C THR A 46 -12.39 2.10 -2.35
N ALA A 47 -11.88 3.32 -2.19
CA ALA A 47 -11.08 3.99 -3.21
C ALA A 47 -9.77 3.24 -3.51
N SER A 48 -8.97 2.87 -2.51
CA SER A 48 -7.74 2.11 -2.76
C SER A 48 -8.01 0.74 -3.40
N ALA A 49 -9.11 0.08 -3.02
CA ALA A 49 -9.57 -1.17 -3.62
C ALA A 49 -10.02 -0.97 -5.07
N THR A 50 -10.74 0.10 -5.41
CA THR A 50 -11.06 0.39 -6.82
C THR A 50 -9.80 0.63 -7.64
N GLY A 51 -8.83 1.36 -7.09
CA GLY A 51 -7.51 1.52 -7.71
C GLY A 51 -6.77 0.20 -7.92
N ALA A 52 -6.80 -0.69 -6.93
CA ALA A 52 -6.23 -2.04 -7.04
C ALA A 52 -6.92 -2.90 -8.11
N LEU A 53 -8.25 -2.85 -8.18
CA LEU A 53 -9.05 -3.53 -9.21
C LEU A 53 -8.72 -3.02 -10.61
N VAL A 54 -8.58 -1.70 -10.77
CA VAL A 54 -8.16 -1.08 -12.03
C VAL A 54 -6.74 -1.51 -12.37
N ALA A 55 -5.81 -1.50 -11.42
CA ALA A 55 -4.43 -1.94 -11.63
C ALA A 55 -4.34 -3.41 -12.09
N ALA A 56 -5.05 -4.31 -11.40
CA ALA A 56 -5.12 -5.71 -11.76
C ALA A 56 -5.75 -5.90 -13.15
N SER A 57 -6.84 -5.20 -13.44
CA SER A 57 -7.51 -5.25 -14.74
C SER A 57 -6.58 -4.77 -15.85
N ILE A 58 -5.98 -3.59 -15.74
CA ILE A 58 -5.03 -3.09 -16.73
C ILE A 58 -3.86 -4.07 -16.90
N ALA A 59 -3.33 -4.63 -15.82
CA ALA A 59 -2.24 -5.60 -15.89
C ALA A 59 -2.60 -6.91 -16.61
N LEU A 60 -3.89 -7.29 -16.61
CA LEU A 60 -4.42 -8.47 -17.29
C LEU A 60 -4.79 -8.21 -18.76
N TRP A 61 -5.33 -7.01 -19.05
CA TRP A 61 -5.93 -6.70 -20.34
C TRP A 61 -4.96 -6.01 -21.31
N LEU A 62 -3.99 -5.23 -20.82
CA LEU A 62 -3.10 -4.49 -21.72
C LEU A 62 -2.01 -5.36 -22.35
N ARG A 63 -2.06 -5.40 -23.69
CA ARG A 63 -1.13 -6.20 -24.51
C ARG A 63 -0.09 -5.38 -25.26
N HIS A 64 -0.21 -4.05 -25.34
CA HIS A 64 0.72 -3.21 -26.08
C HIS A 64 1.42 -2.21 -25.17
N ARG A 65 2.73 -1.98 -25.38
CA ARG A 65 3.49 -1.04 -24.54
C ARG A 65 3.09 0.39 -24.80
N VAL A 66 2.72 0.73 -26.04
CA VAL A 66 2.15 2.04 -26.38
C VAL A 66 0.84 2.27 -25.62
N GLY A 67 -0.06 1.28 -25.61
CA GLY A 67 -1.29 1.33 -24.83
C GLY A 67 -1.01 1.50 -23.32
N ALA A 68 0.02 0.83 -22.80
CA ALA A 68 0.41 0.95 -21.40
C ALA A 68 0.93 2.35 -21.08
N LEU A 69 1.82 2.91 -21.88
CA LEU A 69 2.27 4.27 -21.68
C LEU A 69 1.13 5.30 -21.82
N GLY A 70 0.18 5.08 -22.75
CA GLY A 70 -1.04 5.88 -22.84
C GLY A 70 -1.89 5.81 -21.58
N ALA A 71 -2.07 4.62 -21.01
CA ALA A 71 -2.76 4.43 -19.74
C ALA A 71 -2.03 5.08 -18.55
N VAL A 72 -0.69 5.09 -18.54
CA VAL A 72 0.10 5.82 -17.54
C VAL A 72 -0.16 7.33 -17.65
N VAL A 73 -0.13 7.90 -18.85
CA VAL A 73 -0.42 9.33 -19.08
C VAL A 73 -1.84 9.67 -18.66
N ALA A 74 -2.84 8.86 -19.07
CA ALA A 74 -4.23 9.05 -18.70
C ALA A 74 -4.43 8.97 -17.18
N GLY A 75 -3.84 7.97 -16.52
CA GLY A 75 -3.91 7.82 -15.07
C GLY A 75 -3.27 8.98 -14.31
N ALA A 76 -2.09 9.43 -14.74
CA ALA A 76 -1.43 10.59 -14.14
C ALA A 76 -2.22 11.88 -14.39
N ALA A 77 -2.88 12.03 -15.53
CA ALA A 77 -3.76 13.16 -15.79
C ALA A 77 -4.97 13.18 -14.83
N LEU A 78 -5.59 12.02 -14.56
CA LEU A 78 -6.67 11.93 -13.56
C LEU A 78 -6.20 12.34 -12.16
N VAL A 79 -5.02 11.89 -11.73
CA VAL A 79 -4.42 12.30 -10.45
C VAL A 79 -4.12 13.81 -10.45
N ALA A 80 -3.60 14.36 -11.55
CA ALA A 80 -3.32 15.80 -11.67
C ALA A 80 -4.59 16.63 -11.57
N VAL A 81 -5.69 16.21 -12.22
CA VAL A 81 -6.98 16.90 -12.17
C VAL A 81 -7.52 16.94 -10.74
N VAL A 82 -7.43 15.83 -10.00
CA VAL A 82 -7.84 15.78 -8.59
C VAL A 82 -6.91 16.59 -7.68
N ALA A 83 -5.64 16.77 -8.07
CA ALA A 83 -4.69 17.57 -7.31
C ALA A 83 -4.92 19.09 -7.43
N LEU A 84 -5.72 19.53 -8.41
CA LEU A 84 -6.11 20.93 -8.59
C LEU A 84 -7.14 21.37 -7.53
N PRO A 85 -7.24 22.67 -7.22
CA PRO A 85 -8.24 23.17 -6.28
C PRO A 85 -9.66 22.95 -6.81
N GLY A 86 -10.59 22.63 -5.90
CA GLY A 86 -11.99 22.36 -6.23
C GLY A 86 -12.40 20.92 -5.93
N ALA A 87 -12.36 20.54 -4.66
CA ALA A 87 -12.69 19.19 -4.24
C ALA A 87 -14.17 18.85 -4.53
N TRP A 88 -14.41 17.67 -5.09
CA TRP A 88 -15.74 17.10 -5.32
C TRP A 88 -15.89 15.76 -4.60
N ARG A 89 -17.10 15.18 -4.62
CA ARG A 89 -17.44 14.01 -3.80
C ARG A 89 -16.65 12.75 -4.19
N PHE A 90 -16.18 12.64 -5.43
CA PHE A 90 -15.63 11.41 -6.00
C PHE A 90 -14.13 11.48 -6.32
N ASP A 91 -13.45 12.52 -5.85
CA ASP A 91 -12.03 12.83 -6.10
C ASP A 91 -11.13 11.68 -5.71
N MET A 92 -11.45 11.06 -4.58
CA MET A 92 -10.71 9.93 -4.07
C MET A 92 -10.81 8.71 -5.00
N TYR A 93 -11.98 8.46 -5.58
CA TYR A 93 -12.14 7.37 -6.55
C TYR A 93 -11.47 7.69 -7.87
N VAL A 94 -11.56 8.93 -8.35
CA VAL A 94 -10.92 9.33 -9.62
C VAL A 94 -9.41 9.29 -9.51
N SER A 95 -8.85 9.78 -8.40
CA SER A 95 -7.41 9.69 -8.13
C SER A 95 -6.97 8.25 -7.92
N ALA A 96 -7.73 7.42 -7.20
CA ALA A 96 -7.39 6.01 -7.02
C ALA A 96 -7.48 5.20 -8.31
N VAL A 97 -8.48 5.45 -9.17
CA VAL A 97 -8.55 4.89 -10.53
C VAL A 97 -7.34 5.33 -11.34
N GLY A 98 -6.97 6.61 -11.28
CA GLY A 98 -5.78 7.14 -11.94
C GLY A 98 -4.48 6.47 -11.47
N ALA A 99 -4.32 6.30 -10.15
CA ALA A 99 -3.19 5.59 -9.56
C ALA A 99 -3.17 4.11 -9.96
N GLY A 100 -4.35 3.47 -10.02
CA GLY A 100 -4.51 2.11 -10.50
C GLY A 100 -4.08 1.93 -11.96
N LEU A 101 -4.49 2.85 -12.84
CA LEU A 101 -4.06 2.89 -14.24
C LEU A 101 -2.54 3.01 -14.35
N VAL A 102 -1.93 3.93 -13.59
CA VAL A 102 -0.47 4.13 -13.55
C VAL A 102 0.22 2.84 -13.08
N LEU A 103 -0.18 2.28 -11.93
CA LEU A 103 0.43 1.08 -11.36
C LEU A 103 0.33 -0.12 -12.32
N GLY A 104 -0.89 -0.44 -12.77
CA GLY A 104 -1.14 -1.59 -13.64
C GLY A 104 -0.38 -1.49 -14.96
N ALA A 105 -0.38 -0.31 -15.59
CA ALA A 105 0.32 -0.09 -16.85
C ALA A 105 1.84 -0.09 -16.69
N LEU A 106 2.38 0.46 -15.60
CA LEU A 106 3.83 0.41 -15.31
C LEU A 106 4.32 -1.02 -15.10
N VAL A 107 3.53 -1.84 -14.40
CA VAL A 107 3.88 -3.26 -14.21
C VAL A 107 3.92 -3.98 -15.57
N VAL A 108 3.01 -3.69 -16.50
CA VAL A 108 3.06 -4.24 -17.87
C VAL A 108 4.29 -3.75 -18.63
N CYS A 109 4.62 -2.46 -18.54
CA CYS A 109 5.82 -1.88 -19.17
C CYS A 109 7.12 -2.50 -18.64
N CYS A 110 7.21 -2.71 -17.33
CA CYS A 110 8.42 -3.19 -16.65
C CYS A 110 8.57 -4.72 -16.71
N ALA A 111 7.48 -5.48 -16.64
CA ALA A 111 7.51 -6.95 -16.70
C ALA A 111 8.07 -7.49 -18.02
N ARG A 112 7.95 -6.72 -19.12
CA ARG A 112 8.44 -7.11 -20.45
C ARG A 112 9.91 -6.78 -20.71
N THR A 113 10.61 -6.22 -19.73
CA THR A 113 12.05 -6.00 -19.84
C THR A 113 12.74 -7.18 -19.17
N ALA A 114 13.70 -7.80 -19.87
CA ALA A 114 14.31 -9.09 -19.49
C ALA A 114 15.12 -9.10 -18.17
N GLY A 115 14.97 -8.09 -17.29
CA GLY A 115 15.77 -7.93 -16.08
C GLY A 115 14.94 -7.64 -14.83
N THR A 116 15.41 -8.17 -13.70
CA THR A 116 14.83 -7.96 -12.35
C THR A 116 15.05 -6.55 -11.78
N ARG A 117 15.75 -5.68 -12.50
CA ARG A 117 16.13 -4.33 -12.03
C ARG A 117 14.94 -3.37 -11.96
N LEU A 118 14.09 -3.35 -12.99
CA LEU A 118 12.93 -2.45 -13.02
C LEU A 118 11.86 -2.82 -11.99
N PRO A 119 11.49 -4.11 -11.81
CA PRO A 119 10.60 -4.52 -10.72
C PRO A 119 11.12 -4.16 -9.32
N ALA A 120 12.44 -4.25 -9.08
CA ALA A 120 13.04 -3.81 -7.82
C ALA A 120 12.91 -2.29 -7.63
N VAL A 121 13.14 -1.50 -8.68
CA VAL A 121 12.98 -0.04 -8.63
C VAL A 121 11.52 0.35 -8.35
N MET A 122 10.57 -0.33 -8.99
CA MET A 122 9.14 -0.15 -8.67
C MET A 122 8.83 -0.51 -7.21
N THR A 123 9.39 -1.62 -6.72
CA THR A 123 9.20 -2.04 -5.33
C THR A 123 9.69 -0.96 -4.35
N GLY A 124 10.88 -0.41 -4.59
CA GLY A 124 11.41 0.69 -3.79
C GLY A 124 10.51 1.92 -3.82
N GLY A 125 10.01 2.29 -5.00
CA GLY A 125 9.09 3.43 -5.17
C GLY A 125 7.74 3.22 -4.46
N VAL A 126 7.10 2.07 -4.64
CA VAL A 126 5.83 1.75 -3.96
C VAL A 126 6.02 1.70 -2.44
N VAL A 127 7.02 0.98 -1.93
CA VAL A 127 7.24 0.87 -0.47
C VAL A 127 7.58 2.22 0.14
N ALA A 128 8.44 3.01 -0.51
CA ALA A 128 8.71 4.37 -0.08
C ALA A 128 7.41 5.19 0.00
N ALA A 129 6.60 5.14 -1.05
CA ALA A 129 5.35 5.87 -1.10
C ALA A 129 4.35 5.46 -0.02
N LEU A 130 4.17 4.15 0.21
CA LEU A 130 3.32 3.60 1.26
C LEU A 130 3.71 4.14 2.64
N LEU A 131 5.02 4.19 2.95
CA LEU A 131 5.53 4.62 4.24
C LEU A 131 5.56 6.14 4.41
N THR A 132 5.54 6.91 3.31
CA THR A 132 5.57 8.37 3.34
C THR A 132 4.21 9.03 3.14
N ALA A 133 3.18 8.31 2.68
CA ALA A 133 1.89 8.90 2.32
C ALA A 133 1.21 9.65 3.48
N GLU A 134 1.14 9.02 4.65
CA GLU A 134 0.59 9.61 5.87
C GLU A 134 1.47 10.75 6.43
N PRO A 135 2.79 10.57 6.63
CA PRO A 135 3.68 11.67 7.01
C PRO A 135 3.62 12.90 6.08
N VAL A 136 3.47 12.69 4.78
CA VAL A 136 3.36 13.78 3.79
C VAL A 136 1.99 14.47 3.89
N ALA A 137 0.93 13.73 4.17
CA ALA A 137 -0.40 14.30 4.42
C ALA A 137 -0.40 15.14 5.70
N GLU A 138 0.07 14.58 6.81
CA GLU A 138 0.16 15.29 8.10
C GLU A 138 1.06 16.53 8.01
N TYR A 139 2.19 16.46 7.29
CA TYR A 139 3.05 17.63 7.07
C TYR A 139 2.33 18.74 6.31
N ARG A 140 1.49 18.40 5.33
CA ARG A 140 0.70 19.38 4.57
C ARG A 140 -0.35 20.04 5.45
N GLU A 141 -1.04 19.27 6.29
CA GLU A 141 -2.01 19.80 7.24
C GLU A 141 -1.34 20.71 8.27
N PHE A 142 -0.19 20.29 8.81
CA PHE A 142 0.61 21.10 9.73
C PHE A 142 1.08 22.41 9.07
N ALA A 143 1.65 22.34 7.87
CA ALA A 143 2.08 23.52 7.11
C ALA A 143 0.92 24.49 6.84
N ALA A 144 -0.27 23.97 6.48
CA ALA A 144 -1.47 24.76 6.30
C ALA A 144 -1.93 25.43 7.62
N SER A 145 -1.93 24.70 8.74
CA SER A 145 -2.35 25.22 10.05
C SER A 145 -1.40 26.29 10.62
N SER A 146 -0.09 26.18 10.34
CA SER A 146 0.95 27.12 10.80
C SER A 146 0.84 28.53 10.22
N SER A 147 0.02 28.70 9.17
CA SER A 147 -0.29 30.00 8.57
C SER A 147 -1.25 30.87 9.39
N GLY A 148 -1.61 30.44 10.61
CA GLY A 148 -2.39 31.23 11.58
C GLY A 148 -3.90 31.27 11.30
N SER A 149 -4.38 30.45 10.38
CA SER A 149 -5.77 30.39 9.96
C SER A 149 -6.27 28.95 10.00
N ALA A 150 -6.76 28.51 11.16
CA ALA A 150 -7.71 27.39 11.20
C ALA A 150 -9.06 27.91 10.69
N VAL A 151 -9.07 28.35 9.43
CA VAL A 151 -10.26 28.84 8.75
C VAL A 151 -10.95 27.60 8.17
N TYR A 152 -12.20 27.40 8.53
CA TYR A 152 -13.11 26.50 7.81
C TYR A 152 -13.20 27.01 6.36
N LEU A 153 -12.26 26.59 5.53
CA LEU A 153 -12.24 26.92 4.11
C LEU A 153 -13.42 26.22 3.46
N GLU A 154 -14.17 26.96 2.64
CA GLU A 154 -15.12 26.34 1.73
C GLU A 154 -14.38 25.26 0.92
N VAL A 155 -15.06 24.16 0.60
CA VAL A 155 -14.47 23.04 -0.14
C VAL A 155 -13.86 23.49 -1.49
N SER A 156 -14.43 24.54 -2.09
CA SER A 156 -13.94 25.23 -3.29
C SER A 156 -12.60 25.96 -3.10
N ALA A 157 -12.24 26.30 -1.86
CA ALA A 157 -11.06 27.07 -1.49
C ALA A 157 -9.94 26.20 -0.88
N GLN A 158 -10.08 24.87 -0.88
CA GLN A 158 -9.01 23.97 -0.43
C GLN A 158 -7.75 24.15 -1.29
N PRO A 159 -6.56 24.26 -0.67
CA PRO A 159 -5.32 24.47 -1.38
C PRO A 159 -4.94 23.25 -2.23
N ALA A 160 -4.37 23.50 -3.40
CA ALA A 160 -3.93 22.48 -4.34
C ALA A 160 -2.99 21.44 -3.66
N ASN A 161 -3.09 20.18 -4.09
CA ASN A 161 -2.16 19.15 -3.67
C ASN A 161 -0.87 19.21 -4.49
N THR A 162 0.00 20.16 -4.13
CA THR A 162 1.26 20.42 -4.85
C THR A 162 2.12 19.17 -5.03
N VAL A 163 2.13 18.26 -4.03
CA VAL A 163 2.89 17.01 -4.11
C VAL A 163 2.34 16.13 -5.24
N TRP A 164 1.03 15.88 -5.26
CA TRP A 164 0.42 15.08 -6.32
C TRP A 164 0.51 15.74 -7.69
N THR A 165 0.42 17.07 -7.77
CA THR A 165 0.58 17.82 -9.02
C THR A 165 1.98 17.64 -9.60
N VAL A 166 3.02 17.86 -8.79
CA VAL A 166 4.43 17.69 -9.22
C VAL A 166 4.71 16.25 -9.63
N LEU A 167 4.25 15.28 -8.84
CA LEU A 167 4.38 13.85 -9.15
C LEU A 167 3.64 13.46 -10.44
N SER A 168 2.44 13.99 -10.67
CA SER A 168 1.67 13.67 -11.87
C SER A 168 2.26 14.30 -13.13
N VAL A 169 2.68 15.57 -13.07
CA VAL A 169 3.33 16.26 -14.18
C VAL A 169 4.63 15.59 -14.56
N THR A 170 5.44 15.17 -13.57
CA THR A 170 6.69 14.43 -13.84
C THR A 170 6.41 13.06 -14.48
N VAL A 171 5.41 12.32 -14.02
CA VAL A 171 5.00 11.05 -14.66
C VAL A 171 4.53 11.28 -16.10
N ILE A 172 3.70 12.30 -16.35
CA ILE A 172 3.23 12.66 -17.70
C ILE A 172 4.43 12.98 -18.59
N ALA A 173 5.35 13.84 -18.15
CA ALA A 173 6.51 14.25 -18.92
C ALA A 173 7.42 13.06 -19.29
N VAL A 174 7.71 12.16 -18.34
CA VAL A 174 8.55 11.00 -18.59
C VAL A 174 7.84 9.95 -19.46
N ALA A 175 6.55 9.71 -19.23
CA ALA A 175 5.76 8.76 -20.03
C ALA A 175 5.54 9.22 -21.47
N THR A 176 5.30 10.52 -21.68
CA THR A 176 5.19 11.13 -23.02
C THR A 176 6.53 11.10 -23.75
N ALA A 177 7.65 11.41 -23.08
CA ALA A 177 8.98 11.23 -23.64
C ALA A 177 9.22 9.77 -24.06
N ALA A 178 8.80 8.81 -23.24
CA ALA A 178 8.87 7.38 -23.57
C ALA A 178 7.99 7.02 -24.79
N LEU A 179 6.77 7.56 -24.89
CA LEU A 179 5.88 7.35 -26.04
C LEU A 179 6.50 7.86 -27.35
N VAL A 180 6.99 9.10 -27.36
CA VAL A 180 7.59 9.73 -28.55
C VAL A 180 8.79 8.93 -29.04
N MET A 181 9.63 8.43 -28.13
CA MET A 181 10.79 7.61 -28.48
C MET A 181 10.44 6.21 -29.01
N ARG A 182 9.17 5.79 -28.99
CA ARG A 182 8.72 4.46 -29.42
C ARG A 182 7.68 4.42 -30.52
N ALA A 183 7.27 5.56 -31.05
CA ALA A 183 6.29 5.66 -32.12
C ALA A 183 6.61 4.84 -33.40
N GLY A 184 7.83 4.29 -33.54
CA GLY A 184 8.24 3.46 -34.69
C GLY A 184 8.76 2.05 -34.39
N ALA A 185 8.65 1.53 -33.16
CA ALA A 185 9.16 0.19 -32.83
C ALA A 185 8.03 -0.87 -32.86
N PRO A 186 8.15 -1.96 -33.64
CA PRO A 186 7.19 -3.05 -33.58
C PRO A 186 7.25 -3.72 -32.20
N ASP A 187 6.11 -3.74 -31.50
CA ASP A 187 5.96 -4.49 -30.25
C ASP A 187 5.66 -5.95 -30.60
N SER A 188 6.49 -6.88 -30.13
CA SER A 188 6.16 -8.30 -30.16
C SER A 188 5.01 -8.59 -29.21
N VAL A 189 3.98 -9.26 -29.71
CA VAL A 189 2.88 -9.77 -28.91
C VAL A 189 3.38 -11.02 -28.19
N ASP A 190 3.71 -10.90 -26.89
CA ASP A 190 3.87 -12.10 -26.08
C ASP A 190 2.50 -12.78 -25.95
N GLU A 191 2.40 -14.02 -26.44
CA GLU A 191 1.26 -14.90 -26.23
C GLU A 191 1.19 -15.31 -24.75
N ARG A 192 0.72 -14.38 -23.92
CA ARG A 192 0.51 -14.68 -22.52
C ARG A 192 -0.79 -15.44 -22.35
N ARG A 193 -0.68 -16.73 -22.01
CA ARG A 193 -1.82 -17.59 -21.67
C ARG A 193 -2.51 -17.02 -20.43
N TRP A 194 -3.81 -16.74 -20.53
CA TRP A 194 -4.62 -16.34 -19.38
C TRP A 194 -4.60 -17.45 -18.33
N ASP A 195 -4.18 -17.11 -17.11
CA ASP A 195 -4.30 -17.97 -15.94
C ASP A 195 -5.45 -17.45 -15.08
N VAL A 196 -6.51 -18.25 -14.97
CA VAL A 196 -7.71 -17.94 -14.20
C VAL A 196 -7.36 -17.66 -12.73
N ARG A 197 -6.34 -18.34 -12.18
CA ARG A 197 -5.95 -18.18 -10.77
C ARG A 197 -5.45 -16.77 -10.50
N GLU A 198 -4.67 -16.20 -11.42
CA GLU A 198 -4.13 -14.84 -11.28
C GLU A 198 -5.23 -13.79 -11.35
N THR A 199 -6.20 -13.99 -12.25
CA THR A 199 -7.36 -13.10 -12.36
C THR A 199 -8.20 -13.14 -11.09
N VAL A 200 -8.52 -14.34 -10.60
CA VAL A 200 -9.36 -14.50 -9.40
C VAL A 200 -8.67 -13.93 -8.17
N VAL A 201 -7.36 -14.15 -7.99
CA VAL A 201 -6.65 -13.60 -6.82
C VAL A 201 -6.44 -12.09 -6.95
N GLY A 202 -6.08 -11.58 -8.14
CA GLY A 202 -5.83 -10.16 -8.36
C GLY A 202 -7.07 -9.28 -8.20
N ILE A 203 -8.25 -9.79 -8.59
CA ILE A 203 -9.53 -9.08 -8.48
C ILE A 203 -10.24 -9.43 -7.16
N GLY A 204 -10.22 -10.70 -6.75
CA GLY A 204 -10.93 -11.18 -5.58
C GLY A 204 -10.39 -10.61 -4.28
N LEU A 205 -9.07 -10.43 -4.16
CA LEU A 205 -8.47 -9.99 -2.90
C LEU A 205 -8.81 -8.53 -2.52
N PRO A 206 -8.77 -7.55 -3.44
CA PRO A 206 -9.32 -6.22 -3.17
C PRO A 206 -10.80 -6.22 -2.78
N LEU A 207 -11.63 -7.06 -3.43
CA LEU A 207 -13.06 -7.17 -3.08
C LEU A 207 -13.25 -7.74 -1.67
N VAL A 208 -12.49 -8.77 -1.31
CA VAL A 208 -12.49 -9.33 0.04
C VAL A 208 -12.10 -8.26 1.06
N ALA A 209 -11.11 -7.42 0.77
CA ALA A 209 -10.73 -6.33 1.68
C ALA A 209 -11.88 -5.35 1.93
N VAL A 210 -12.62 -4.97 0.88
CA VAL A 210 -13.81 -4.10 1.00
C VAL A 210 -14.91 -4.78 1.81
N VAL A 211 -15.14 -6.08 1.59
CA VAL A 211 -16.13 -6.85 2.36
C VAL A 211 -15.72 -6.94 3.83
N LEU A 212 -14.44 -7.22 4.12
CA LEU A 212 -13.90 -7.26 5.47
C LEU A 212 -14.03 -5.90 6.15
N TYR A 213 -13.71 -4.81 5.45
CA TYR A 213 -13.89 -3.45 5.96
C TYR A 213 -15.34 -3.15 6.26
N ARG A 214 -16.25 -3.41 5.32
CA ARG A 214 -17.68 -3.18 5.50
C ARG A 214 -18.20 -3.97 6.69
N SER A 215 -17.80 -5.23 6.80
CA SER A 215 -18.20 -6.10 7.91
C SER A 215 -17.69 -5.59 9.26
N LEU A 216 -16.42 -5.16 9.32
CA LEU A 216 -15.84 -4.52 10.49
C LEU A 216 -16.59 -3.23 10.84
N HIS A 217 -16.87 -2.38 9.86
CA HIS A 217 -17.62 -1.14 10.05
C HIS A 217 -19.02 -1.42 10.62
N SER A 218 -19.76 -2.36 10.04
CA SER A 218 -21.07 -2.76 10.56
C SER A 218 -21.01 -3.36 11.97
N ALA A 219 -19.95 -4.11 12.31
CA ALA A 219 -19.76 -4.66 13.66
C ALA A 219 -19.31 -3.62 14.70
N VAL A 220 -18.67 -2.53 14.26
CA VAL A 220 -18.26 -1.43 15.15
C VAL A 220 -19.46 -0.55 15.49
N TRP A 221 -20.31 -0.26 14.51
CA TRP A 221 -21.41 0.69 14.63
C TRP A 221 -22.79 0.04 14.83
N SER A 222 -22.86 -1.26 15.14
CA SER A 222 -24.12 -1.94 15.45
C SER A 222 -24.70 -1.44 16.80
N PRO A 223 -26.02 -1.15 16.89
CA PRO A 223 -26.66 -0.69 18.13
C PRO A 223 -26.46 -1.61 19.35
N ASP A 224 -26.26 -2.91 19.11
CA ASP A 224 -26.06 -3.94 20.15
C ASP A 224 -24.59 -4.13 20.55
N ALA A 225 -23.70 -3.20 20.17
CA ALA A 225 -22.27 -3.28 20.48
C ALA A 225 -22.04 -3.12 22.00
N SER A 226 -22.04 -4.24 22.72
CA SER A 226 -21.59 -4.29 24.12
C SER A 226 -20.16 -3.74 24.25
N PRO A 227 -19.81 -3.01 25.33
CA PRO A 227 -18.48 -2.40 25.52
C PRO A 227 -17.29 -3.38 25.51
N GLY A 228 -17.55 -4.69 25.60
CA GLY A 228 -16.55 -5.77 25.66
C GLY A 228 -15.97 -6.27 24.33
N GLY A 229 -16.13 -5.55 23.21
CA GLY A 229 -15.38 -5.87 21.98
C GLY A 229 -15.77 -7.20 21.31
N ASN A 230 -17.06 -7.40 21.04
CA ASN A 230 -17.63 -8.57 20.36
C ASN A 230 -16.94 -8.88 19.01
N GLY A 231 -16.04 -9.87 18.96
CA GLY A 231 -15.62 -10.57 17.74
C GLY A 231 -14.85 -9.77 16.68
N ARG A 232 -14.45 -8.52 16.94
CA ARG A 232 -13.75 -7.65 15.95
C ARG A 232 -12.40 -8.21 15.48
N TRP A 233 -11.75 -9.00 16.34
CA TRP A 233 -10.50 -9.72 16.08
C TRP A 233 -10.63 -10.97 15.21
N LEU A 234 -11.85 -11.51 15.07
CA LEU A 234 -12.11 -12.62 14.16
C LEU A 234 -11.84 -12.19 12.71
N TRP A 235 -12.04 -10.92 12.34
CA TRP A 235 -11.83 -10.46 10.97
C TRP A 235 -10.36 -10.41 10.57
N GLY A 236 -9.46 -10.02 11.48
CA GLY A 236 -8.01 -10.15 11.30
C GLY A 236 -7.56 -11.61 11.23
N ILE A 237 -8.15 -12.47 12.07
CA ILE A 237 -7.92 -13.93 12.03
C ILE A 237 -8.45 -14.57 10.75
N VAL A 238 -9.49 -14.03 10.11
CA VAL A 238 -10.02 -14.54 8.83
C VAL A 238 -9.19 -14.04 7.65
N ALA A 239 -8.66 -12.81 7.71
CA ALA A 239 -7.85 -12.24 6.64
C ALA A 239 -6.55 -13.02 6.40
N VAL A 240 -5.84 -13.41 7.47
CA VAL A 240 -4.58 -14.17 7.40
C VAL A 240 -4.70 -15.50 6.62
N PRO A 241 -5.59 -16.46 6.99
CA PRO A 241 -5.74 -17.73 6.30
C PRO A 241 -6.30 -17.55 4.89
N LEU A 242 -7.12 -16.52 4.65
CA LEU A 242 -7.63 -16.22 3.31
C LEU A 242 -6.50 -15.80 2.37
N VAL A 243 -5.63 -14.89 2.80
CA VAL A 243 -4.46 -14.45 2.01
C VAL A 243 -3.48 -15.62 1.83
N ILE A 244 -3.23 -16.42 2.87
CA ILE A 244 -2.38 -17.62 2.78
C ILE A 244 -2.97 -18.63 1.79
N GLY A 245 -4.27 -18.91 1.87
CA GLY A 245 -4.97 -19.80 0.94
C GLY A 245 -4.89 -19.32 -0.50
N ALA A 246 -5.11 -18.01 -0.73
CA ALA A 246 -4.97 -17.39 -2.06
C ALA A 246 -3.53 -17.51 -2.58
N ALA A 247 -2.52 -17.27 -1.74
CA ALA A 247 -1.12 -17.40 -2.09
C ALA A 247 -0.71 -18.84 -2.42
N LEU A 248 -1.21 -19.82 -1.67
CA LEU A 248 -0.96 -21.25 -1.92
C LEU A 248 -1.66 -21.76 -3.19
N TRP A 249 -2.74 -21.10 -3.61
CA TRP A 249 -3.47 -21.43 -4.83
C TRP A 249 -2.76 -20.90 -6.09
N LEU A 250 -2.04 -19.77 -5.97
CA LEU A 250 -1.16 -19.24 -7.01
C LEU A 250 0.02 -20.18 -7.28
N ARG A 251 0.57 -20.10 -8.50
CA ARG A 251 1.74 -20.89 -8.89
C ARG A 251 3.02 -20.34 -8.27
N GLU A 252 3.82 -21.25 -7.71
CA GLU A 252 5.23 -21.06 -7.36
C GLU A 252 5.53 -19.70 -6.71
N ARG A 253 6.38 -18.87 -7.34
CA ARG A 253 6.89 -17.60 -6.81
C ARG A 253 5.83 -16.48 -6.73
N SER A 254 4.73 -16.58 -7.48
CA SER A 254 3.68 -15.56 -7.45
C SER A 254 3.00 -15.49 -6.08
N GLY A 255 2.81 -16.63 -5.42
CA GLY A 255 2.30 -16.68 -4.04
C GLY A 255 3.23 -16.02 -3.03
N ALA A 256 4.55 -16.14 -3.22
CA ALA A 256 5.54 -15.55 -2.32
C ALA A 256 5.52 -14.01 -2.36
N VAL A 257 5.32 -13.39 -3.53
CA VAL A 257 5.21 -11.93 -3.65
C VAL A 257 3.96 -11.41 -2.94
N LEU A 258 2.84 -12.14 -3.05
CA LEU A 258 1.59 -11.79 -2.37
C LEU A 258 1.76 -11.85 -0.84
N LEU A 259 2.41 -12.90 -0.33
CA LEU A 259 2.68 -13.06 1.10
C LEU A 259 3.69 -12.02 1.62
N ALA A 260 4.68 -11.65 0.81
CA ALA A 260 5.61 -10.57 1.16
C ALA A 260 4.87 -9.23 1.30
N ALA A 261 4.01 -8.89 0.35
CA ALA A 261 3.18 -7.68 0.42
C ALA A 261 2.23 -7.70 1.63
N PHE A 262 1.64 -8.85 1.94
CA PHE A 262 0.80 -9.02 3.13
C PHE A 262 1.59 -8.83 4.43
N ALA A 263 2.78 -9.42 4.55
CA ALA A 263 3.66 -9.23 5.70
C ALA A 263 4.03 -7.75 5.88
N VAL A 264 4.28 -7.02 4.78
CA VAL A 264 4.51 -5.57 4.81
C VAL A 264 3.28 -4.81 5.27
N ALA A 265 2.08 -5.16 4.79
CA ALA A 265 0.83 -4.52 5.21
C ALA A 265 0.62 -4.65 6.73
N VAL A 266 0.84 -5.85 7.28
CA VAL A 266 0.70 -6.12 8.72
C VAL A 266 1.78 -5.38 9.53
N ALA A 267 3.03 -5.37 9.07
CA ALA A 267 4.14 -4.73 9.80
C ALA A 267 4.09 -3.19 9.74
N ALA A 268 3.74 -2.61 8.59
CA ALA A 268 3.47 -1.17 8.47
C ALA A 268 2.28 -0.75 9.34
N GLY A 269 1.37 -1.70 9.58
CA GLY A 269 0.27 -1.64 10.55
C GLY A 269 0.65 -1.16 11.96
N THR A 270 1.91 -1.33 12.37
CA THR A 270 2.38 -0.95 13.71
C THR A 270 3.02 0.43 13.77
N ALA A 271 3.17 1.14 12.66
CA ALA A 271 3.91 2.41 12.63
C ALA A 271 3.26 3.51 13.52
N PRO A 272 4.06 4.29 14.26
CA PRO A 272 3.57 5.44 14.99
C PRO A 272 3.23 6.61 14.06
N SER A 273 2.32 7.48 14.50
CA SER A 273 1.96 8.73 13.81
C SER A 273 3.17 9.66 13.65
N TRP A 274 3.13 10.54 12.66
CA TRP A 274 4.28 11.38 12.32
C TRP A 274 4.56 12.48 13.38
N ILE A 275 5.83 12.93 13.43
CA ILE A 275 6.32 13.92 14.39
C ILE A 275 6.62 15.24 13.65
N PRO A 276 5.94 16.36 13.99
CA PRO A 276 6.01 17.62 13.24
C PRO A 276 7.40 18.25 13.00
N GLY A 277 8.44 17.83 13.72
CA GLY A 277 9.81 18.35 13.57
C GLY A 277 10.69 17.62 12.55
N GLY A 278 10.24 16.49 12.00
CA GLY A 278 11.08 15.55 11.24
C GLY A 278 10.93 15.61 9.72
N TRP A 279 10.93 16.80 9.10
CA TRP A 279 10.67 16.96 7.65
C TRP A 279 11.64 16.18 6.73
N PHE A 280 12.83 15.83 7.22
CA PHE A 280 13.82 15.03 6.49
C PHE A 280 13.59 13.51 6.63
N LEU A 281 12.81 13.05 7.62
CA LEU A 281 12.56 11.63 7.87
C LEU A 281 11.90 10.90 6.67
N PRO A 282 10.92 11.50 5.94
CA PRO A 282 10.39 10.88 4.73
C PRO A 282 11.48 10.61 3.69
N ALA A 283 12.42 11.54 3.48
CA ALA A 283 13.53 11.36 2.54
C ALA A 283 14.44 10.19 2.95
N VAL A 284 14.70 10.03 4.25
CA VAL A 284 15.44 8.89 4.79
C VAL A 284 14.72 7.57 4.48
N MET A 285 13.40 7.51 4.67
CA MET A 285 12.61 6.31 4.34
C MET A 285 12.67 5.97 2.84
N VAL A 286 12.63 6.97 1.96
CA VAL A 286 12.79 6.75 0.50
C VAL A 286 14.14 6.12 0.17
N VAL A 287 15.23 6.66 0.74
CA VAL A 287 16.59 6.13 0.52
C VAL A 287 16.72 4.70 1.05
N LEU A 288 16.19 4.45 2.25
CA LEU A 288 16.22 3.12 2.88
C LEU A 288 15.40 2.09 2.09
N ALA A 289 14.22 2.47 1.57
CA ALA A 289 13.44 1.61 0.70
C ALA A 289 14.19 1.29 -0.62
N ALA A 290 14.89 2.26 -1.20
CA ALA A 290 15.73 2.02 -2.38
C ALA A 290 16.89 1.06 -2.07
N VAL A 291 17.54 1.21 -0.91
CA VAL A 291 18.59 0.29 -0.43
C VAL A 291 18.03 -1.11 -0.21
N GLY A 292 16.89 -1.24 0.46
CA GLY A 292 16.21 -2.52 0.69
C GLY A 292 15.86 -3.22 -0.62
N ALA A 293 15.28 -2.50 -1.59
CA ALA A 293 14.97 -3.03 -2.91
C ALA A 293 16.22 -3.50 -3.68
N TRP A 294 17.33 -2.76 -3.56
CA TRP A 294 18.59 -3.13 -4.16
C TRP A 294 19.21 -4.38 -3.51
N LEU A 295 19.15 -4.47 -2.17
CA LEU A 295 19.63 -5.62 -1.40
C LEU A 295 18.83 -6.88 -1.71
N GLY A 296 17.49 -6.80 -1.74
CA GLY A 296 16.64 -7.97 -2.00
C GLY A 296 16.85 -8.54 -3.40
N ARG A 297 17.13 -7.67 -4.37
CA ARG A 297 17.55 -8.10 -5.71
C ARG A 297 18.93 -8.78 -5.73
N ARG A 298 19.89 -8.33 -4.90
CA ARG A 298 21.25 -8.89 -4.87
C ARG A 298 21.34 -10.21 -4.10
N ALA A 299 20.57 -10.36 -3.03
CA ALA A 299 20.58 -11.53 -2.17
C ALA A 299 19.13 -11.96 -1.88
N PRO A 300 18.47 -12.72 -2.78
CA PRO A 300 17.06 -13.05 -2.67
C PRO A 300 16.80 -14.11 -1.59
N ARG A 301 16.51 -13.65 -0.36
CA ARG A 301 16.07 -14.50 0.76
C ARG A 301 14.82 -13.88 1.40
N PRO A 302 13.63 -14.02 0.77
CA PRO A 302 12.42 -13.32 1.23
C PRO A 302 12.06 -13.66 2.69
N THR A 303 12.29 -14.89 3.13
CA THR A 303 12.06 -15.33 4.52
C THR A 303 12.92 -14.59 5.54
N ALA A 304 14.15 -14.19 5.18
CA ALA A 304 15.00 -13.40 6.07
C ALA A 304 14.39 -12.01 6.32
N GLY A 305 13.88 -11.38 5.26
CA GLY A 305 13.20 -10.09 5.39
C GLY A 305 11.92 -10.19 6.22
N VAL A 306 11.18 -11.30 6.11
CA VAL A 306 9.97 -11.55 6.92
C VAL A 306 10.34 -11.70 8.40
N GLY A 307 11.45 -12.37 8.71
CA GLY A 307 11.98 -12.42 10.07
C GLY A 307 12.30 -11.03 10.62
N VAL A 308 12.88 -10.15 9.80
CA VAL A 308 13.13 -8.74 10.19
C VAL A 308 11.82 -7.98 10.37
N LEU A 309 10.82 -8.15 9.48
CA LEU A 309 9.50 -7.53 9.65
C LEU A 309 8.81 -8.00 10.93
N ALA A 310 8.87 -9.30 11.25
CA ALA A 310 8.33 -9.84 12.50
C ALA A 310 9.03 -9.23 13.72
N PHE A 311 10.34 -9.05 13.65
CA PHE A 311 11.09 -8.35 14.70
C PHE A 311 10.61 -6.91 14.86
N VAL A 312 10.46 -6.15 13.78
CA VAL A 312 9.91 -4.78 13.81
C VAL A 312 8.51 -4.75 14.41
N THR A 313 7.65 -5.71 14.06
CA THR A 313 6.32 -5.82 14.65
C THR A 313 6.40 -6.09 16.16
N ILE A 314 7.28 -6.99 16.61
CA ILE A 314 7.47 -7.30 18.04
C ILE A 314 7.95 -6.09 18.84
N THR A 315 8.77 -5.21 18.26
CA THR A 315 9.21 -4.00 18.98
C THR A 315 8.05 -3.07 19.34
N ALA A 316 6.88 -3.20 18.70
CA ALA A 316 5.67 -2.46 19.04
C ALA A 316 5.13 -2.77 20.46
N ILE A 317 5.67 -3.78 21.15
CA ILE A 317 5.42 -4.00 22.59
C ILE A 317 5.99 -2.86 23.44
N PHE A 318 7.07 -2.21 22.98
CA PHE A 318 7.73 -1.12 23.68
C PHE A 318 7.06 0.22 23.37
N THR A 319 5.88 0.45 23.96
CA THR A 319 5.10 1.69 23.78
C THR A 319 5.40 2.77 24.82
N ARG A 320 6.29 2.50 25.78
CA ARG A 320 6.55 3.38 26.94
C ARG A 320 8.04 3.68 27.09
N ALA A 321 8.34 4.88 27.56
CA ALA A 321 9.70 5.29 27.93
C ALA A 321 10.28 4.35 29.01
N PRO A 322 11.61 4.07 28.98
CA PRO A 322 12.61 4.63 28.06
C PRO A 322 12.76 3.87 26.71
N TRP A 323 11.98 2.80 26.51
CA TRP A 323 12.15 1.87 25.38
C TRP A 323 11.28 2.19 24.16
N ASP A 324 10.43 3.21 24.25
CA ASP A 324 9.62 3.76 23.14
C ASP A 324 10.47 4.12 21.90
N ASN A 325 11.70 4.56 22.13
CA ASN A 325 12.69 4.81 21.07
C ASN A 325 13.04 3.56 20.25
N VAL A 326 12.95 2.35 20.81
CA VAL A 326 13.27 1.10 20.09
C VAL A 326 12.29 0.88 18.94
N HIS A 327 11.00 1.06 19.21
CA HIS A 327 9.98 0.89 18.18
C HIS A 327 10.06 2.00 17.13
N LEU A 328 10.29 3.25 17.56
CA LEU A 328 10.52 4.37 16.65
C LEU A 328 11.69 4.10 15.71
N LEU A 329 12.85 3.68 16.23
CA LEU A 329 14.02 3.36 15.42
C LEU A 329 13.75 2.19 14.47
N ALA A 330 13.07 1.15 14.94
CA ALA A 330 12.69 0.01 14.10
C ALA A 330 11.79 0.44 12.94
N THR A 331 10.80 1.29 13.19
CA THR A 331 9.88 1.76 12.16
C THR A 331 10.51 2.74 11.17
N PHE A 332 11.34 3.68 11.62
CA PHE A 332 11.95 4.66 10.71
C PHE A 332 13.14 4.10 9.92
N PHE A 333 13.93 3.21 10.51
CA PHE A 333 15.18 2.75 9.90
C PHE A 333 15.16 1.31 9.39
N VAL A 334 14.45 0.41 10.07
CA VAL A 334 14.48 -1.03 9.74
C VAL A 334 13.32 -1.41 8.82
N LEU A 335 12.11 -0.92 9.11
CA LEU A 335 10.90 -1.22 8.33
C LEU A 335 11.04 -0.89 6.84
N PRO A 336 11.52 0.29 6.39
CA PRO A 336 11.58 0.61 4.97
C PRO A 336 12.52 -0.33 4.20
N VAL A 337 13.67 -0.65 4.81
CA VAL A 337 14.64 -1.59 4.25
C VAL A 337 14.04 -2.98 4.17
N ALA A 338 13.45 -3.48 5.27
CA ALA A 338 12.89 -4.82 5.34
C ALA A 338 11.68 -5.01 4.41
N ALA A 339 10.80 -4.01 4.32
CA ALA A 339 9.64 -4.04 3.45
C ALA A 339 10.02 -4.07 1.97
N ALA A 340 10.95 -3.20 1.54
CA ALA A 340 11.42 -3.20 0.16
C ALA A 340 12.26 -4.45 -0.15
N TYR A 341 13.06 -4.93 0.80
CA TYR A 341 13.84 -6.17 0.68
C TYR A 341 12.95 -7.41 0.49
N THR A 342 11.91 -7.58 1.32
CA THR A 342 11.02 -8.76 1.26
C THR A 342 10.32 -8.89 -0.08
N ILE A 343 9.70 -7.81 -0.56
CA ILE A 343 8.98 -7.81 -1.83
C ILE A 343 9.96 -7.98 -3.00
N SER A 344 11.10 -7.28 -2.99
CA SER A 344 12.09 -7.37 -4.07
C SER A 344 12.81 -8.72 -4.13
N ALA A 345 13.03 -9.38 -2.99
CA ALA A 345 13.59 -10.72 -2.91
C ALA A 345 12.62 -11.81 -3.37
N ALA A 346 11.31 -11.55 -3.33
CA ALA A 346 10.27 -12.47 -3.80
C ALA A 346 10.03 -12.37 -5.32
N LEU A 347 10.48 -11.29 -5.98
CA LEU A 347 10.37 -11.11 -7.43
C LEU A 347 11.38 -11.99 -8.20
N PRO A 348 11.09 -12.38 -9.46
CA PRO A 348 9.99 -11.93 -10.32
C PRO A 348 8.68 -12.71 -10.12
N SER A 349 7.57 -12.06 -10.50
CA SER A 349 6.20 -12.61 -10.49
C SER A 349 5.44 -12.12 -11.73
N THR A 350 4.24 -12.64 -11.93
CA THR A 350 3.34 -12.23 -13.01
C THR A 350 2.81 -10.82 -12.82
N SER A 351 2.58 -10.10 -13.92
CA SER A 351 2.12 -8.70 -13.89
C SER A 351 0.87 -8.46 -13.05
N ALA A 352 -0.15 -9.31 -13.17
CA ALA A 352 -1.39 -9.17 -12.41
C ALA A 352 -1.14 -9.34 -10.90
N VAL A 353 -0.39 -10.37 -10.51
CA VAL A 353 -0.03 -10.62 -9.11
C VAL A 353 0.88 -9.53 -8.56
N THR A 354 1.81 -9.00 -9.36
CA THR A 354 2.69 -7.89 -8.96
C THR A 354 1.90 -6.60 -8.74
N ALA A 355 0.96 -6.26 -9.63
CA ALA A 355 0.08 -5.10 -9.45
C ALA A 355 -0.82 -5.25 -8.22
N ALA A 356 -1.39 -6.44 -8.02
CA ALA A 356 -2.18 -6.74 -6.81
C ALA A 356 -1.32 -6.65 -5.55
N SER A 357 -0.11 -7.21 -5.56
CA SER A 357 0.81 -7.18 -4.41
C SER A 357 1.31 -5.77 -4.08
N PHE A 358 1.52 -4.91 -5.07
CA PHE A 358 1.92 -3.52 -4.81
C PHE A 358 0.79 -2.64 -4.26
N SER A 359 -0.45 -2.94 -4.63
CA SER A 359 -1.62 -2.22 -4.10
C SER A 359 -2.14 -2.82 -2.77
N LEU A 360 -1.85 -4.09 -2.50
CA LEU A 360 -2.33 -4.81 -1.32
C LEU A 360 -2.01 -4.12 0.00
N PRO A 361 -0.80 -3.60 0.26
CA PRO A 361 -0.54 -2.88 1.50
C PRO A 361 -1.45 -1.68 1.69
N ALA A 362 -1.78 -0.92 0.64
CA ALA A 362 -2.69 0.22 0.75
C ALA A 362 -4.16 -0.21 0.98
N VAL A 363 -4.58 -1.32 0.37
CA VAL A 363 -5.95 -1.84 0.48
C VAL A 363 -6.19 -2.53 1.83
N MET A 364 -5.21 -3.29 2.29
CA MET A 364 -5.27 -4.04 3.54
C MET A 364 -4.75 -3.24 4.73
N ALA A 365 -4.07 -2.12 4.50
CA ALA A 365 -3.59 -1.19 5.51
C ALA A 365 -4.71 -0.91 6.51
N LEU A 366 -5.82 -0.28 6.11
CA LEU A 366 -6.87 0.10 7.06
C LEU A 366 -7.68 -1.07 7.65
N PRO A 367 -8.09 -2.14 6.94
CA PRO A 367 -8.71 -3.30 7.60
C PRO A 367 -7.80 -3.96 8.67
N LEU A 368 -6.48 -3.82 8.52
CA LEU A 368 -5.48 -4.30 9.49
C LEU A 368 -5.05 -3.20 10.50
N LEU A 369 -5.08 -1.91 10.12
CA LEU A 369 -4.65 -0.69 10.84
C LEU A 369 -5.78 -0.01 11.61
N THR A 370 -7.05 -0.22 11.22
CA THR A 370 -8.22 0.13 12.04
C THR A 370 -8.22 -0.83 13.21
N ARG A 371 -7.16 -0.74 14.04
CA ARG A 371 -6.77 -1.56 15.17
C ARG A 371 -8.00 -2.21 15.75
N PHE A 372 -8.37 -3.36 15.21
CA PHE A 372 -9.54 -4.13 15.62
C PHE A 372 -10.82 -3.31 15.97
N GLY A 373 -11.10 -2.18 15.31
CA GLY A 373 -12.25 -1.32 15.59
C GLY A 373 -12.20 -0.55 16.93
N TRP A 374 -11.07 0.09 17.29
CA TRP A 374 -10.83 0.61 18.65
C TRP A 374 -10.48 2.10 18.80
N THR A 375 -10.56 2.94 17.78
CA THR A 375 -10.36 4.40 17.95
C THR A 375 -11.61 5.15 18.41
N ALA A 376 -12.76 4.49 18.55
CA ALA A 376 -13.98 5.16 18.97
C ALA A 376 -14.04 5.45 20.49
N TYR A 377 -13.28 4.76 21.35
CA TYR A 377 -13.28 5.07 22.79
C TYR A 377 -12.04 4.46 23.48
N THR A 378 -10.96 5.22 23.59
CA THR A 378 -10.09 5.12 24.76
C THR A 378 -10.67 6.13 25.75
N PRO A 379 -11.43 5.72 26.78
CA PRO A 379 -11.73 6.66 27.85
C PRO A 379 -10.38 7.18 28.38
N LEU A 380 -10.26 8.49 28.58
CA LEU A 380 -9.10 9.14 29.21
C LEU A 380 -8.89 8.68 30.68
N THR A 381 -9.37 7.50 31.05
CA THR A 381 -9.27 6.94 32.39
C THR A 381 -7.90 6.29 32.56
N ASP A 382 -7.06 7.04 33.26
CA ASP A 382 -5.89 6.62 34.03
C ASP A 382 -4.88 5.75 33.27
N SER A 383 -3.88 6.39 32.68
CA SER A 383 -2.61 5.75 32.30
C SER A 383 -2.02 5.04 33.52
N PRO A 384 -2.03 3.69 33.61
CA PRO A 384 -1.44 3.03 34.76
C PRO A 384 0.08 3.24 34.71
N SER A 385 0.61 3.91 35.74
CA SER A 385 2.04 4.12 35.93
C SER A 385 2.74 2.76 36.10
N GLY A 386 3.58 2.37 35.14
CA GLY A 386 4.24 1.06 35.16
C GLY A 386 4.97 0.72 33.86
N TRP A 387 5.91 -0.23 33.95
CA TRP A 387 6.77 -0.67 32.84
C TRP A 387 6.14 -1.78 32.00
N THR A 388 5.04 -2.36 32.48
CA THR A 388 4.34 -3.46 31.81
C THR A 388 3.46 -2.93 30.68
N PRO A 389 3.59 -3.45 29.45
CA PRO A 389 2.63 -3.19 28.40
C PRO A 389 1.23 -3.62 28.87
N ASP A 390 0.20 -2.92 28.42
CA ASP A 390 -1.16 -3.41 28.63
C ASP A 390 -1.32 -4.76 27.92
N SER A 391 -2.09 -5.66 28.55
CA SER A 391 -2.56 -6.94 28.00
C SER A 391 -3.03 -6.81 26.55
N TRP A 392 -3.62 -5.67 26.23
CA TRP A 392 -4.04 -5.29 24.90
C TRP A 392 -2.92 -5.16 23.88
N THR A 393 -1.90 -4.35 24.20
CA THR A 393 -0.72 -4.15 23.36
C THR A 393 -0.01 -5.47 23.11
N VAL A 394 0.06 -6.33 24.13
CA VAL A 394 0.63 -7.67 24.00
C VAL A 394 -0.16 -8.53 23.01
N LEU A 395 -1.50 -8.55 23.13
CA LEU A 395 -2.35 -9.32 22.25
C LEU A 395 -2.25 -8.85 20.79
N THR A 396 -2.36 -7.54 20.54
CA THR A 396 -2.31 -6.99 19.17
C THR A 396 -0.98 -7.25 18.50
N THR A 397 0.11 -7.01 19.22
CA THR A 397 1.44 -7.21 18.68
C THR A 397 1.71 -8.69 18.47
N GLY A 398 1.24 -9.55 19.38
CA GLY A 398 1.30 -10.99 19.25
C GLY A 398 0.57 -11.50 18.00
N VAL A 399 -0.66 -11.05 17.75
CA VAL A 399 -1.45 -11.45 16.56
C VAL A 399 -0.80 -10.96 15.27
N SER A 400 -0.33 -9.70 15.22
CA SER A 400 0.36 -9.16 14.05
C SER A 400 1.67 -9.90 13.77
N ALA A 401 2.48 -10.16 14.80
CA ALA A 401 3.72 -10.94 14.66
C ALA A 401 3.43 -12.37 14.20
N ALA A 402 2.39 -13.02 14.75
CA ALA A 402 1.96 -14.33 14.32
C ALA A 402 1.50 -14.34 12.84
N GLY A 403 0.78 -13.29 12.39
CA GLY A 403 0.38 -13.13 10.99
C GLY A 403 1.58 -13.00 10.04
N VAL A 404 2.57 -12.18 10.41
CA VAL A 404 3.83 -12.03 9.65
C VAL A 404 4.61 -13.35 9.60
N LEU A 405 4.73 -14.05 10.74
CA LEU A 405 5.41 -15.35 10.81
C LEU A 405 4.67 -16.44 10.03
N ALA A 406 3.33 -16.45 10.06
CA ALA A 406 2.52 -17.37 9.26
C ALA A 406 2.73 -17.14 7.76
N ALA A 407 2.81 -15.88 7.31
CA ALA A 407 3.18 -15.56 5.94
C ALA A 407 4.59 -16.05 5.59
N GLY A 408 5.56 -15.91 6.52
CA GLY A 408 6.91 -16.45 6.38
C GLY A 408 6.95 -17.97 6.26
N ALA A 409 6.20 -18.68 7.11
CA ALA A 409 6.08 -20.14 7.07
C ALA A 409 5.46 -20.62 5.75
N ALA A 410 4.40 -19.95 5.29
CA ALA A 410 3.77 -20.22 3.99
C ALA A 410 4.74 -19.96 2.82
N MET A 411 5.51 -18.87 2.85
CA MET A 411 6.55 -18.59 1.85
C MET A 411 7.63 -19.67 1.80
N TRP A 412 8.09 -20.11 2.97
CA TRP A 412 9.07 -21.17 3.09
C TRP A 412 8.54 -22.51 2.55
N TRP A 413 7.27 -22.84 2.85
CA TRP A 413 6.60 -24.02 2.32
C TRP A 413 6.50 -24.00 0.79
N ILE A 414 6.11 -22.86 0.21
CA ILE A 414 6.09 -22.65 -1.24
C ILE A 414 7.49 -22.87 -1.84
N GLY A 415 8.52 -22.31 -1.21
CA GLY A 415 9.92 -22.48 -1.65
C GLY A 415 10.36 -23.94 -1.68
N ARG A 416 10.08 -24.69 -0.60
CA ARG A 416 10.39 -26.14 -0.55
C ARG A 416 9.65 -26.93 -1.64
N ARG A 417 8.37 -26.63 -1.88
CA ARG A 417 7.59 -27.32 -2.90
C ARG A 417 8.16 -27.10 -4.31
N SER A 418 8.70 -25.91 -4.58
CA SER A 418 9.30 -25.60 -5.88
C SER A 418 10.69 -26.22 -6.10
N GLU A 419 11.36 -26.72 -5.05
CA GLU A 419 12.65 -27.43 -5.18
C GLU A 419 12.47 -28.94 -5.42
N VAL A 420 11.29 -29.48 -5.11
CA VAL A 420 10.98 -30.93 -5.19
C VAL A 420 10.28 -31.31 -6.50
N LEU A 421 9.66 -30.34 -7.19
CA LEU A 421 9.02 -30.49 -8.51
C LEU A 421 9.97 -30.02 -9.61
#